data_AF-W9W3Z0-F1
#
_entry.id   AF-W9W3Z0-F1
#
_cell.length_a   1.000
_cell.length_b   1.000
_cell.length_c   1.000
_cell.angle_alpha   90.00
_cell.angle_beta   90.00
_cell.angle_gamma   90.00
#
_symmetry.space_group_name_H-M   'P 1'
#
loop_
_entity.id
_entity.type
_entity.pdbx_description
1 polymer ?
#
loop_
_entity_poly.entity_id
_entity_poly.type
_entity_poly.pdbx_seq_one_letter_code
_entity_poly.pdbx_strand_id
1 'polypeptide(L)'
;MQVVRKPVHLTCPQESATATIELPEDEPEIIERLIEYCYRADYTKFSANAFLGHAKVYAAAHKYGVDYAGWAATTKYERAASFEWDASDFLLSFPYIFESTAESVLDMRRTATECARSRMLSLTLTEGLYNAWKQTCLDVPEFAFDGLGDLAKEVRRFICGECNNGTSLRQEFMKSACCEAEVDNDPDFTAVDP
;
A
#
# COMPACT_ATOMS: atom_id res chain seq x y z
N MET A 1 4.72 53.78 16.50
CA MET A 1 4.87 52.31 16.64
C MET A 1 6.31 51.95 16.28
N GLN A 2 7.15 51.59 17.26
CA GLN A 2 8.51 51.11 17.00
C GLN A 2 8.47 49.59 16.79
N VAL A 3 8.94 49.13 15.63
CA VAL A 3 9.07 47.70 15.32
C VAL A 3 10.34 47.19 16.01
N VAL A 4 10.17 46.50 17.14
CA VAL A 4 11.26 45.81 17.83
C VAL A 4 11.61 44.56 17.03
N ARG A 5 12.71 44.60 16.28
CA ARG A 5 13.27 43.41 15.64
C ARG A 5 14.16 42.70 16.66
N LYS A 6 13.67 41.60 17.24
CA LYS A 6 14.54 40.67 17.99
C LYS A 6 15.47 39.96 17.01
N PRO A 7 16.79 39.95 17.23
CA PRO A 7 17.70 39.17 16.39
C PRO A 7 17.44 37.68 16.63
N VAL A 8 17.15 36.95 15.56
CA VAL A 8 17.12 35.49 15.57
C VAL A 8 18.56 35.02 15.54
N HIS A 9 19.03 34.47 16.65
CA HIS A 9 20.36 33.90 16.75
C HIS A 9 20.36 32.55 16.04
N LEU A 10 20.60 32.55 14.73
CA LEU A 10 20.88 31.33 13.96
C LEU A 10 22.32 30.91 14.29
N THR A 11 22.49 30.11 15.33
CA THR A 11 23.74 29.37 15.52
C THR A 11 23.87 28.40 14.35
N CYS A 12 24.92 28.57 13.54
CA CYS A 12 25.27 27.62 12.50
C CYS A 12 25.33 26.20 13.10
N PRO A 13 24.70 25.18 12.49
CA PRO A 13 24.82 23.81 12.96
C PRO A 13 26.30 23.42 13.00
N GLN A 14 26.75 22.76 14.07
CA GLN A 14 28.14 22.32 14.26
C GLN A 14 28.65 21.45 13.09
N GLU A 15 27.73 20.82 12.36
CA GLU A 15 27.98 20.01 11.15
C GLU A 15 28.81 20.73 10.09
N SER A 16 28.60 22.04 9.88
CA SER A 16 29.34 22.78 8.86
C SER A 16 30.82 22.98 9.22
N ALA A 17 31.18 22.83 10.50
CA ALA A 17 32.53 23.06 11.01
C ALA A 17 33.36 21.76 11.09
N THR A 18 32.71 20.63 11.37
CA THR A 18 33.37 19.33 11.51
C THR A 18 33.47 18.53 10.21
N ALA A 19 32.72 18.90 9.16
CA ALA A 19 32.63 18.17 7.89
C ALA A 19 32.22 16.68 8.02
N THR A 20 31.70 16.31 9.19
CA THR A 20 31.26 14.96 9.55
C THR A 20 29.87 15.06 10.15
N ILE A 21 28.95 14.22 9.66
CA ILE A 21 27.59 14.07 10.16
C ILE A 21 27.48 12.65 10.73
N GLU A 22 27.12 12.53 12.01
CA GLU A 22 26.91 11.24 12.66
C GLU A 22 25.41 10.88 12.66
N LEU A 23 25.09 9.67 12.20
CA LEU A 23 23.71 9.16 12.08
C LEU A 23 23.53 7.86 12.89
N PRO A 24 23.50 7.93 14.24
CA PRO A 24 23.51 6.73 15.09
C PRO A 24 22.19 5.94 15.07
N GLU A 25 21.09 6.56 14.64
CA GLU A 25 19.75 5.96 14.61
C GLU A 25 19.43 5.25 13.29
N ASP A 26 20.25 5.44 12.26
CA ASP A 26 19.99 4.92 10.93
C ASP A 26 20.85 3.70 10.61
N GLU A 27 20.22 2.73 9.95
CA GLU A 27 20.93 1.54 9.50
C GLU A 27 21.90 1.89 8.35
N PRO A 28 23.20 1.56 8.48
CA PRO A 28 24.22 2.00 7.53
C PRO A 28 23.96 1.49 6.11
N GLU A 29 23.43 0.27 5.96
CA GLU A 29 23.08 -0.29 4.66
C GLU A 29 21.96 0.51 3.98
N ILE A 30 20.97 0.99 4.73
CA ILE A 30 19.85 1.77 4.19
C ILE A 30 20.33 3.15 3.71
N ILE A 31 21.19 3.79 4.51
CA ILE A 31 21.80 5.07 4.16
C ILE A 31 22.73 4.92 2.95
N GLU A 32 23.48 3.83 2.86
CA GLU A 32 24.31 3.55 1.69
C GLU A 32 23.47 3.46 0.41
N ARG A 33 22.30 2.80 0.44
CA ARG A 33 21.39 2.76 -0.73
C ARG A 33 20.78 4.12 -1.04
N LEU A 34 20.47 4.92 -0.03
CA LEU A 34 19.98 6.28 -0.24
C LEU A 34 21.05 7.17 -0.90
N ILE A 35 22.30 7.07 -0.45
CA ILE A 35 23.44 7.76 -1.05
C ILE A 35 23.67 7.26 -2.48
N GLU A 36 23.65 5.95 -2.71
CA GLU A 36 23.80 5.37 -4.05
C GLU A 36 22.77 5.95 -5.01
N TYR A 37 21.51 6.03 -4.57
CA TYR A 37 20.44 6.66 -5.34
C TYR A 37 20.75 8.12 -5.67
N CYS A 38 21.21 8.92 -4.71
CA CYS A 38 21.56 10.33 -4.96
C CYS A 38 22.66 10.49 -6.04
N TYR A 39 23.58 9.54 -6.15
CA TYR A 39 24.67 9.60 -7.14
C TYR A 39 24.32 8.96 -8.49
N ARG A 40 23.46 7.93 -8.51
CA ARG A 40 23.21 7.12 -9.71
C ARG A 40 21.78 7.19 -10.24
N ALA A 41 20.88 7.87 -9.51
CA ALA A 41 19.43 7.81 -9.70
C ALA A 41 18.86 6.38 -9.63
N ASP A 42 19.61 5.45 -9.05
CA ASP A 42 19.21 4.08 -8.77
C ASP A 42 20.07 3.52 -7.62
N TYR A 43 19.60 2.45 -6.99
CA TYR A 43 20.36 1.73 -5.98
C TYR A 43 20.29 0.21 -6.18
N THR A 44 21.35 -0.45 -5.73
CA THR A 44 21.48 -1.90 -5.75
C THR A 44 20.39 -2.56 -4.89
N LYS A 45 19.72 -3.58 -5.42
CA LYS A 45 18.69 -4.28 -4.65
C LYS A 45 19.30 -5.07 -3.48
N PHE A 46 18.46 -5.38 -2.49
CA PHE A 46 18.86 -6.24 -1.38
C PHE A 46 18.78 -7.70 -1.83
N SER A 47 19.85 -8.46 -1.60
CA SER A 47 19.89 -9.90 -1.94
C SER A 47 19.15 -10.76 -0.91
N ALA A 48 19.00 -10.25 0.32
CA ALA A 48 18.22 -10.85 1.40
C ALA A 48 17.20 -9.81 1.87
N ASN A 49 16.00 -10.24 2.28
CA ASN A 49 14.97 -9.34 2.81
C ASN A 49 14.57 -8.22 1.84
N ALA A 50 14.34 -8.55 0.55
CA ALA A 50 14.09 -7.56 -0.50
C ALA A 50 12.96 -6.58 -0.15
N PHE A 51 11.84 -7.09 0.36
CA PHE A 51 10.71 -6.25 0.79
C PHE A 51 11.07 -5.33 1.95
N LEU A 52 11.68 -5.89 3.00
CA LEU A 52 12.07 -5.14 4.18
C LEU A 52 13.07 -4.03 3.85
N GLY A 53 14.10 -4.34 3.05
CA GLY A 53 15.09 -3.36 2.63
C GLY A 53 14.47 -2.21 1.82
N HIS A 54 13.60 -2.51 0.86
CA HIS A 54 12.90 -1.47 0.08
C HIS A 54 11.94 -0.64 0.95
N ALA A 55 11.25 -1.25 1.92
CA ALA A 55 10.42 -0.52 2.89
C ALA A 55 11.25 0.43 3.77
N LYS A 56 12.42 -0.01 4.25
CA LYS A 56 13.32 0.84 5.04
C LYS A 56 13.93 1.98 4.20
N VAL A 57 14.31 1.73 2.95
CA VAL A 57 14.77 2.79 2.03
C VAL A 57 13.66 3.81 1.79
N TYR A 58 12.40 3.35 1.65
CA TYR A 58 11.26 4.26 1.55
C TYR A 58 11.11 5.15 2.79
N ALA A 59 11.17 4.55 3.99
CA ALA A 59 11.12 5.27 5.26
C ALA A 59 12.23 6.34 5.36
N ALA A 60 13.47 5.94 5.04
CA ALA A 60 14.62 6.83 5.05
C ALA A 60 14.50 7.94 4.00
N ALA A 61 14.02 7.63 2.79
CA ALA A 61 13.81 8.61 1.73
C ALA A 61 12.89 9.75 2.19
N HIS A 62 11.79 9.44 2.87
CA HIS A 62 10.90 10.45 3.44
C HIS A 62 11.53 11.21 4.60
N LYS A 63 12.22 10.52 5.52
CA LYS A 63 12.96 11.14 6.63
C LYS A 63 13.96 12.20 6.15
N TYR A 64 14.65 11.94 5.03
CA TYR A 64 15.70 12.80 4.48
C TYR A 64 15.24 13.70 3.32
N GLY A 65 13.95 13.68 2.94
CA GLY A 65 13.41 14.52 1.87
C GLY A 65 13.89 14.16 0.46
N VAL A 66 14.16 12.87 0.21
CA VAL A 66 14.60 12.34 -1.08
C VAL A 66 13.45 11.56 -1.75
N ASP A 67 12.34 12.25 -2.03
CA ASP A 67 11.06 11.63 -2.46
C ASP A 67 11.20 10.65 -3.64
N TYR A 68 12.04 10.98 -4.63
CA TYR A 68 12.26 10.12 -5.79
C TYR A 68 12.91 8.77 -5.44
N ALA A 69 13.72 8.71 -4.36
CA ALA A 69 14.23 7.45 -3.84
C ALA A 69 13.10 6.60 -3.25
N GLY A 70 12.09 7.23 -2.65
CA GLY A 70 10.87 6.56 -2.19
C GLY A 70 10.07 5.96 -3.36
N TRP A 71 9.92 6.69 -4.46
CA TRP A 71 9.28 6.15 -5.67
C TRP A 71 10.07 4.96 -6.26
N ALA A 72 11.40 5.07 -6.33
CA ALA A 72 12.26 3.99 -6.79
C ALA A 72 12.15 2.76 -5.87
N ALA A 73 12.08 2.96 -4.56
CA ALA A 73 11.85 1.89 -3.60
C ALA A 73 10.50 1.21 -3.79
N THR A 74 9.43 1.99 -4.03
CA THR A 74 8.09 1.45 -4.30
C THR A 74 8.08 0.59 -5.57
N THR A 75 8.72 1.07 -6.63
CA THR A 75 8.83 0.32 -7.90
C THR A 75 9.62 -0.98 -7.73
N LYS A 76 10.72 -0.97 -6.96
CA LYS A 76 11.50 -2.18 -6.70
C LYS A 76 10.76 -3.15 -5.77
N TYR A 77 10.00 -2.64 -4.80
CA TYR A 77 9.13 -3.43 -3.94
C TYR A 77 8.06 -4.18 -4.75
N GLU A 78 7.40 -3.50 -5.69
CA GLU A 78 6.42 -4.12 -6.61
C GLU A 78 7.07 -5.18 -7.53
N ARG A 79 8.29 -4.92 -8.02
CA ARG A 79 9.06 -5.92 -8.77
C ARG A 79 9.39 -7.14 -7.92
N ALA A 80 9.77 -6.96 -6.66
CA ALA A 80 9.99 -8.07 -5.73
C ALA A 80 8.69 -8.89 -5.55
N ALA A 81 7.53 -8.25 -5.46
CA ALA A 81 6.23 -8.93 -5.39
C ALA A 81 5.91 -9.79 -6.64
N SER A 82 6.43 -9.38 -7.79
CA SER A 82 6.21 -10.05 -9.06
C SER A 82 7.17 -11.24 -9.28
N PHE A 83 8.46 -11.05 -8.97
CA PHE A 83 9.54 -11.96 -9.40
C PHE A 83 10.28 -12.66 -8.26
N GLU A 84 10.28 -12.11 -7.05
CA GLU A 84 11.12 -12.53 -5.91
C GLU A 84 10.25 -12.62 -4.64
N TRP A 85 9.15 -13.37 -4.73
CA TRP A 85 8.16 -13.45 -3.65
C TRP A 85 8.68 -14.28 -2.46
N ASP A 86 8.81 -13.60 -1.32
CA ASP A 86 9.03 -14.17 -0.01
C ASP A 86 7.98 -13.59 0.94
N ALA A 87 7.05 -14.46 1.37
CA ALA A 87 5.94 -14.07 2.24
C ALA A 87 6.40 -13.62 3.64
N SER A 88 7.49 -14.17 4.16
CA SER A 88 8.00 -13.82 5.48
C SER A 88 8.60 -12.42 5.45
N ASP A 89 9.48 -12.16 4.48
CA ASP A 89 10.12 -10.84 4.31
C ASP A 89 9.10 -9.76 3.99
N PHE A 90 8.08 -10.11 3.20
CA PHE A 90 6.95 -9.25 2.89
C PHE A 90 6.20 -8.84 4.16
N LEU A 91 5.82 -9.79 5.03
CA LEU A 91 5.10 -9.50 6.27
C LEU A 91 5.94 -8.67 7.26
N LEU A 92 7.26 -8.90 7.33
CA LEU A 92 8.18 -8.12 8.16
C LEU A 92 8.32 -6.65 7.72
N SER A 93 7.97 -6.33 6.47
CA SER A 93 8.08 -4.97 5.94
C SER A 93 6.98 -4.02 6.42
N PHE A 94 5.82 -4.55 6.86
CA PHE A 94 4.63 -3.76 7.20
C PHE A 94 4.85 -2.73 8.31
N PRO A 95 5.48 -3.06 9.45
CA PRO A 95 5.72 -2.08 10.51
C PRO A 95 6.46 -0.85 9.97
N TYR A 96 7.48 -1.04 9.14
CA TYR A 96 8.25 0.06 8.56
C TYR A 96 7.43 0.89 7.55
N ILE A 97 6.63 0.24 6.70
CA ILE A 97 5.78 0.94 5.73
C ILE A 97 4.72 1.78 6.45
N PHE A 98 4.14 1.28 7.54
CA PHE A 98 3.05 1.96 8.22
C PHE A 98 3.52 2.95 9.28
N GLU A 99 4.66 2.72 9.94
CA GLU A 99 5.21 3.66 10.93
C GLU A 99 5.86 4.89 10.29
N SER A 100 6.56 4.71 9.15
CA SER A 100 7.33 5.80 8.52
C SER A 100 6.52 6.72 7.59
N THR A 101 5.26 6.40 7.35
CA THR A 101 4.46 7.06 6.33
C THR A 101 3.48 8.04 6.98
N ALA A 102 3.72 9.35 6.82
CA ALA A 102 2.66 10.33 7.06
C ALA A 102 1.48 10.04 6.12
N GLU A 103 0.23 10.31 6.54
CA GLU A 103 -0.98 10.04 5.73
C GLU A 103 -0.94 10.64 4.32
N SER A 104 -0.08 11.63 4.08
CA SER A 104 0.12 12.26 2.77
C SER A 104 0.90 11.42 1.76
N VAL A 105 1.56 10.31 2.15
CA VAL A 105 2.46 9.55 1.27
C VAL A 105 2.12 8.05 1.22
N LEU A 106 0.91 7.73 0.78
CA LEU A 106 0.36 6.36 0.83
C LEU A 106 0.83 5.42 -0.31
N ASP A 107 1.76 5.82 -1.17
CA ASP A 107 2.09 5.05 -2.38
C ASP A 107 2.62 3.64 -2.06
N MET A 108 3.56 3.53 -1.12
CA MET A 108 4.07 2.23 -0.69
C MET A 108 3.01 1.43 0.08
N ARG A 109 2.19 2.08 0.93
CA ARG A 109 1.09 1.42 1.64
C ARG A 109 0.09 0.80 0.67
N ARG A 110 -0.38 1.58 -0.31
CA ARG A 110 -1.29 1.10 -1.37
C ARG A 110 -0.68 -0.06 -2.14
N THR A 111 0.60 0.06 -2.51
CA THR A 111 1.33 -0.98 -3.23
C THR A 111 1.43 -2.26 -2.40
N ALA A 112 1.78 -2.17 -1.12
CA ALA A 112 1.86 -3.32 -0.22
C ALA A 112 0.49 -3.99 -0.01
N THR A 113 -0.58 -3.20 0.20
CA THR A 113 -1.95 -3.72 0.32
C THR A 113 -2.39 -4.44 -0.95
N GLU A 114 -2.12 -3.88 -2.12
CA GLU A 114 -2.46 -4.50 -3.41
C GLU A 114 -1.64 -5.79 -3.66
N CYS A 115 -0.36 -5.79 -3.27
CA CYS A 115 0.48 -7.00 -3.31
C CYS A 115 -0.08 -8.09 -2.39
N ALA A 116 -0.47 -7.74 -1.16
CA ALA A 116 -1.05 -8.66 -0.21
C ALA A 116 -2.36 -9.26 -0.74
N ARG A 117 -3.22 -8.42 -1.34
CA ARG A 117 -4.48 -8.85 -1.96
C ARG A 117 -4.23 -9.86 -3.08
N SER A 118 -3.33 -9.52 -4.02
CA SER A 118 -3.00 -10.37 -5.17
C SER A 118 -2.35 -11.70 -4.76
N ARG A 119 -1.70 -11.75 -3.60
CA ARG A 119 -0.99 -12.92 -3.08
C ARG A 119 -1.62 -13.51 -1.82
N MET A 120 -2.88 -13.18 -1.53
CA MET A 120 -3.56 -13.58 -0.29
C MET A 120 -3.49 -15.10 -0.05
N LEU A 121 -3.73 -15.90 -1.09
CA LEU A 121 -3.64 -17.36 -1.01
C LEU A 121 -2.26 -17.85 -0.60
N SER A 122 -1.19 -17.15 -0.99
CA SER A 122 0.18 -17.49 -0.61
C SER A 122 0.47 -17.14 0.85
N LEU A 123 -0.15 -16.10 1.39
CA LEU A 123 0.00 -15.66 2.78
C LEU A 123 -0.73 -16.60 3.75
N THR A 124 -1.81 -17.24 3.29
CA THR A 124 -2.62 -18.15 4.11
C THR A 124 -2.35 -19.63 3.84
N LEU A 125 -1.30 -19.96 3.07
CA LEU A 125 -1.07 -21.32 2.58
C LEU A 125 -0.66 -22.29 3.69
N THR A 126 0.22 -21.85 4.59
CA THR A 126 0.72 -22.66 5.71
C THR A 126 0.26 -22.06 7.03
N GLU A 127 0.13 -22.90 8.06
CA GLU A 127 -0.28 -22.44 9.39
C GLU A 127 0.70 -21.39 9.96
N GLY A 128 2.00 -21.58 9.73
CA GLY A 128 3.03 -20.62 10.14
C GLY A 128 2.86 -19.25 9.47
N LEU A 129 2.65 -19.22 8.14
CA LEU A 129 2.44 -17.98 7.40
C LEU A 129 1.10 -17.33 7.75
N TYR A 130 0.04 -18.12 7.95
CA TYR A 130 -1.25 -17.62 8.39
C TYR A 130 -1.17 -16.95 9.77
N ASN A 131 -0.45 -17.57 10.70
CA ASN A 131 -0.23 -16.99 12.04
C ASN A 131 0.62 -15.71 11.96
N ALA A 132 1.66 -15.69 11.12
CA ALA A 132 2.46 -14.49 10.88
C ALA A 132 1.60 -13.36 10.28
N TRP A 133 0.81 -13.66 9.25
CA TRP A 133 -0.12 -12.71 8.63
C TRP A 133 -1.14 -12.17 9.62
N LYS A 134 -1.73 -13.06 10.44
CA LYS A 134 -2.65 -12.67 11.51
C LYS A 134 -1.96 -11.75 12.51
N GLN A 135 -0.73 -12.05 12.92
CA GLN A 135 0.02 -11.20 13.84
C GLN A 135 0.31 -9.83 13.22
N THR A 136 0.70 -9.78 11.95
CA THR A 136 0.89 -8.51 11.22
C THR A 136 -0.39 -7.67 11.19
N CYS A 137 -1.56 -8.29 11.01
CA CYS A 137 -2.84 -7.58 11.06
C CYS A 137 -3.18 -7.03 12.46
N LEU A 138 -2.66 -7.66 13.52
CA LEU A 138 -2.83 -7.18 14.90
C LEU A 138 -1.85 -6.05 15.23
N ASP A 139 -0.61 -6.16 14.76
CA ASP A 139 0.45 -5.17 14.99
C ASP A 139 0.20 -3.90 14.17
N VAL A 140 -0.38 -4.05 12.97
CA VAL A 140 -0.69 -2.95 12.04
C VAL A 140 -2.17 -3.05 11.61
N PRO A 141 -3.11 -2.56 12.43
CA PRO A 141 -4.53 -2.66 12.13
C PRO A 141 -4.95 -1.85 10.90
N GLU A 142 -4.26 -0.74 10.58
CA GLU A 142 -4.51 0.08 9.40
C GLU A 142 -4.39 -0.74 8.12
N PHE A 143 -3.39 -1.63 8.04
CA PHE A 143 -3.23 -2.54 6.91
C PHE A 143 -4.45 -3.46 6.76
N ALA A 144 -4.92 -4.05 7.86
CA ALA A 144 -6.08 -4.94 7.82
C ALA A 144 -7.34 -4.19 7.37
N PHE A 145 -7.54 -2.96 7.84
CA PHE A 145 -8.67 -2.13 7.43
C PHE A 145 -8.58 -1.68 5.97
N ASP A 146 -7.40 -1.30 5.48
CA ASP A 146 -7.18 -0.95 4.08
C ASP A 146 -7.49 -2.15 3.17
N GLY A 147 -6.98 -3.33 3.51
CA GLY A 147 -7.26 -4.57 2.77
C GLY A 147 -8.75 -4.94 2.76
N LEU A 148 -9.43 -4.85 3.92
CA LEU A 148 -10.87 -5.09 4.01
C LEU A 148 -11.70 -4.05 3.25
N GLY A 149 -11.28 -2.79 3.29
CA GLY A 149 -11.90 -1.69 2.57
C GLY A 149 -11.83 -1.91 1.05
N ASP A 150 -10.69 -2.35 0.54
CA ASP A 150 -10.51 -2.65 -0.87
C ASP A 150 -11.32 -3.88 -1.31
N LEU A 151 -11.39 -4.92 -0.48
CA LEU A 151 -12.28 -6.06 -0.71
C LEU A 151 -13.76 -5.63 -0.72
N ALA A 152 -14.18 -4.76 0.20
CA ALA A 152 -15.54 -4.24 0.25
C ALA A 152 -15.90 -3.40 -1.00
N LYS A 153 -14.95 -2.59 -1.50
CA LYS A 153 -15.12 -1.88 -2.78
C LYS A 153 -15.26 -2.84 -3.95
N GLU A 154 -14.49 -3.92 -3.97
CA GLU A 154 -14.55 -4.96 -5.00
C GLU A 154 -15.91 -5.66 -4.99
N VAL A 155 -16.39 -6.11 -3.83
CA VAL A 155 -17.73 -6.69 -3.67
C VAL A 155 -18.81 -5.71 -4.15
N ARG A 156 -18.70 -4.42 -3.83
CA ARG A 156 -19.66 -3.39 -4.29
C ARG A 156 -19.68 -3.25 -5.81
N ARG A 157 -18.55 -3.45 -6.53
CA ARG A 157 -18.55 -3.42 -8.01
C ARG A 157 -19.39 -4.54 -8.62
N PHE A 158 -19.58 -5.65 -7.91
CA PHE A 158 -20.40 -6.77 -8.34
C PHE A 158 -21.87 -6.65 -7.93
N ILE A 159 -22.24 -5.58 -7.22
CA ILE A 159 -23.61 -5.27 -6.83
C ILE A 159 -24.15 -4.23 -7.81
N CYS A 160 -25.29 -4.53 -8.45
CA CYS A 160 -26.00 -3.55 -9.25
C CYS A 160 -26.51 -2.40 -8.36
N GLY A 161 -26.15 -1.16 -8.68
CA GLY A 161 -26.51 0.02 -7.88
C GLY A 161 -28.01 0.36 -7.85
N GLU A 162 -28.81 -0.25 -8.72
CA GLU A 162 -30.26 -0.01 -8.81
C GLU A 162 -31.08 -1.10 -8.10
N CYS A 163 -30.70 -2.38 -8.21
CA CYS A 163 -31.45 -3.49 -7.61
C CYS A 163 -30.78 -4.13 -6.38
N ASN A 164 -29.60 -3.66 -5.98
CA ASN A 164 -28.81 -4.15 -4.84
C ASN A 164 -28.56 -5.69 -4.84
N ASN A 165 -28.73 -6.35 -5.98
CA ASN A 165 -28.44 -7.77 -6.15
C ASN A 165 -27.02 -7.97 -6.67
N GLY A 166 -26.30 -8.93 -6.08
CA GLY A 166 -24.98 -9.35 -6.52
C GLY A 166 -25.09 -10.36 -7.67
N THR A 167 -24.40 -10.12 -8.78
CA THR A 167 -24.24 -11.16 -9.80
C THR A 167 -23.40 -12.29 -9.20
N SER A 168 -23.98 -13.48 -9.07
CA SER A 168 -23.26 -14.64 -8.52
C SER A 168 -22.00 -14.95 -9.35
N LEU A 169 -20.96 -15.44 -8.67
CA LEU A 169 -19.60 -15.77 -9.16
C LEU A 169 -19.53 -16.87 -10.26
N ARG A 170 -20.54 -17.04 -11.10
CA ARG A 170 -20.42 -17.84 -12.32
C ARG A 170 -20.12 -16.90 -13.49
N GLN A 171 -18.83 -16.75 -13.77
CA GLN A 171 -18.38 -16.30 -15.08
C GLN A 171 -18.89 -17.28 -16.13
N GLU A 172 -19.78 -16.82 -17.00
CA GLU A 172 -19.64 -16.84 -18.46
C GLU A 172 -20.99 -16.41 -19.06
N PHE A 173 -20.96 -15.42 -19.97
CA PHE A 173 -22.11 -14.85 -20.69
C PHE A 173 -23.12 -14.04 -19.86
N MET A 174 -22.94 -12.73 -19.82
CA MET A 174 -23.97 -11.72 -20.21
C MET A 174 -23.52 -10.34 -19.73
N LYS A 175 -23.10 -9.51 -20.69
CA LYS A 175 -23.30 -8.07 -20.57
C LYS A 175 -24.81 -7.86 -20.51
N SER A 176 -25.31 -7.05 -19.57
CA SER A 176 -26.68 -6.52 -19.52
C SER A 176 -27.80 -7.51 -19.16
N ALA A 177 -28.04 -7.77 -17.87
CA ALA A 177 -29.31 -8.41 -17.44
C ALA A 177 -29.76 -8.11 -15.99
N CYS A 178 -29.29 -7.05 -15.33
CA CYS A 178 -29.76 -6.75 -13.96
C CYS A 178 -31.00 -5.84 -13.89
N CYS A 179 -31.43 -5.19 -14.99
CA CYS A 179 -32.55 -4.24 -15.00
C CYS A 179 -33.58 -4.46 -16.13
N GLU A 180 -33.68 -5.66 -16.71
CA GLU A 180 -34.82 -6.04 -17.57
C GLU A 180 -35.53 -7.24 -16.97
N ALA A 181 -36.33 -6.98 -15.94
CA ALA A 181 -37.34 -7.91 -15.45
C ALA A 181 -38.61 -7.14 -15.09
N GLU A 182 -39.16 -6.39 -16.05
CA GLU A 182 -40.55 -5.95 -16.02
C GLU A 182 -41.16 -6.01 -17.42
N VAL A 183 -41.79 -7.14 -17.75
CA VAL A 183 -43.07 -7.27 -18.48
C VAL A 183 -43.50 -8.73 -18.25
N ASP A 184 -44.66 -9.09 -17.70
CA ASP A 184 -46.01 -8.57 -17.91
C ASP A 184 -46.84 -8.65 -16.62
N ASN A 185 -47.29 -7.51 -16.12
CA ASN A 185 -48.61 -7.42 -15.51
C ASN A 185 -49.43 -6.56 -16.46
N ASP A 186 -50.17 -7.20 -17.37
CA ASP A 186 -51.25 -6.52 -18.07
C ASP A 186 -52.59 -6.99 -17.46
N PRO A 187 -53.36 -6.09 -16.85
CA PRO A 187 -54.77 -6.32 -16.60
C PRO A 187 -55.56 -6.01 -17.87
N ASP A 188 -56.63 -6.76 -18.09
CA ASP A 188 -57.92 -6.32 -18.68
C ASP A 188 -58.45 -7.13 -19.89
N PHE A 189 -59.60 -7.76 -19.60
CA PHE A 189 -60.78 -8.09 -20.40
C PHE A 189 -60.65 -8.41 -21.91
N THR A 190 -61.19 -9.57 -22.31
CA THR A 190 -62.46 -9.63 -23.06
C THR A 190 -63.09 -11.03 -23.07
N ALA A 191 -64.30 -11.08 -22.51
CA ALA A 191 -65.47 -11.89 -22.83
C ALA A 191 -65.33 -13.20 -23.66
N VAL A 192 -65.79 -14.31 -23.08
CA VAL A 192 -66.88 -15.14 -23.65
C VAL A 192 -67.72 -15.71 -22.49
N ASP A 193 -68.93 -15.17 -22.32
CA ASP A 193 -70.10 -15.81 -21.67
C ASP A 193 -71.10 -16.17 -22.78
N PRO A 194 -72.17 -16.96 -22.54
CA PRO A 194 -72.41 -17.95 -21.48
C PRO A 194 -72.59 -19.40 -22.02
#